data_AF-A0A328AZU5-F1
#
_entry.id   AF-A0A328AZU5-F1
#
_cell.length_a   1.000
_cell.length_b   1.000
_cell.length_c   1.000
_cell.angle_alpha   90.00
_cell.angle_beta   90.00
_cell.angle_gamma   90.00
#
_symmetry.space_group_name_H-M   'P 1'
#
loop_
_entity.id
_entity.type
_entity.pdbx_description
1 polymer ?
#
loop_
_entity_poly.entity_id
_entity_poly.type
_entity_poly.pdbx_seq_one_letter_code
_entity_poly.pdbx_strand_id
1 'polypeptide(L)'
;MDRFESDLEEAARDELDRACTLGWRQLAAHTPWGDTFEGFTPGGREVCFERSYLWEGEARGDIRVELTVYQREAYEQGVRLTRTIAREDR
;
A
#
# COMPACT_ATOMS: atom_id res chain seq x y z
N MET A 1 -19.04 4.02 -12.06
CA MET A 1 -17.68 4.06 -11.50
C MET A 1 -16.93 5.12 -12.25
N ASP A 2 -16.40 6.12 -11.55
CA ASP A 2 -15.65 7.19 -12.19
C ASP A 2 -14.35 6.62 -12.81
N ARG A 3 -14.02 7.03 -14.03
CA ARG A 3 -12.84 6.50 -14.74
C ARG A 3 -11.53 6.88 -14.04
N PHE A 4 -11.53 7.95 -13.26
CA PHE A 4 -10.39 8.36 -12.45
C PHE A 4 -10.22 7.48 -11.21
N GLU A 5 -11.31 7.23 -10.48
CA GLU A 5 -11.30 6.35 -9.31
C GLU A 5 -10.85 4.93 -9.66
N SER A 6 -11.34 4.39 -10.78
CA SER A 6 -10.92 3.06 -11.28
C SER A 6 -9.42 3.01 -11.60
N ASP A 7 -8.86 4.08 -12.16
CA ASP A 7 -7.45 4.17 -12.54
C ASP A 7 -6.54 4.30 -11.32
N LEU A 8 -6.98 5.02 -10.27
CA LEU A 8 -6.32 5.04 -8.97
C LEU A 8 -6.37 3.67 -8.30
N GLU A 9 -7.52 2.98 -8.37
CA GLU A 9 -7.68 1.65 -7.78
C GLU A 9 -6.77 0.61 -8.46
N GLU A 10 -6.65 0.65 -9.79
CA GLU A 10 -5.74 -0.22 -10.52
C GLU A 10 -4.28 0.02 -10.12
N ALA A 11 -3.86 1.29 -10.02
CA ALA A 11 -2.53 1.65 -9.53
C ALA A 11 -2.28 1.18 -8.08
N ALA A 12 -3.27 1.35 -7.21
CA ALA A 12 -3.19 0.91 -5.82
C ALA A 12 -3.10 -0.62 -5.72
N ARG A 13 -3.86 -1.35 -6.54
CA ARG A 13 -3.84 -2.82 -6.53
C ARG A 13 -2.50 -3.36 -6.99
N ASP A 14 -1.93 -2.79 -8.06
CA ASP A 14 -0.63 -3.18 -8.60
C ASP A 14 0.50 -2.92 -7.59
N GLU A 15 0.53 -1.73 -6.97
CA GLU A 15 1.54 -1.40 -5.97
C GLU A 15 1.36 -2.19 -4.67
N LEU A 16 0.13 -2.47 -4.24
CA LEU A 16 -0.12 -3.30 -3.06
C LEU A 16 0.36 -4.74 -3.31
N ASP A 17 0.21 -5.26 -4.53
CA ASP A 17 0.76 -6.56 -4.90
C ASP A 17 2.28 -6.56 -4.82
N ARG A 18 2.94 -5.54 -5.39
CA ARG A 18 4.39 -5.35 -5.30
C ARG A 18 4.87 -5.27 -3.86
N ALA A 19 4.21 -4.48 -3.02
CA ALA A 19 4.54 -4.33 -1.60
C ALA A 19 4.46 -5.66 -0.83
N CYS A 20 3.58 -6.56 -1.25
CA CYS A 20 3.39 -7.86 -0.63
C CYS A 20 4.24 -8.99 -1.25
N THR A 21 5.16 -8.68 -2.18
CA THR A 21 6.08 -9.69 -2.76
C THR A 21 7.14 -10.16 -1.76
N LEU A 22 7.50 -9.34 -0.77
CA LEU A 22 8.41 -9.72 0.31
C LEU A 22 7.66 -10.52 1.38
N GLY A 23 8.28 -11.60 1.86
CA GLY A 23 7.71 -12.43 2.93
C GLY A 23 7.74 -11.75 4.31
N TRP A 24 6.95 -12.29 5.24
CA TRP A 24 6.85 -11.76 6.62
C TRP A 24 8.22 -11.59 7.28
N ARG A 25 9.11 -12.59 7.20
CA ARG A 25 10.46 -12.53 7.80
C ARG A 25 11.29 -11.33 7.33
N GLN A 26 11.20 -10.99 6.05
CA GLN A 26 11.96 -9.88 5.48
C GLN A 26 11.39 -8.54 5.96
N LEU A 27 10.07 -8.41 5.96
CA LEU A 27 9.38 -7.18 6.36
C LEU A 27 9.39 -6.97 7.88
N ALA A 28 9.36 -8.03 8.67
CA ALA A 28 9.32 -7.99 10.13
C ALA A 28 10.52 -7.26 10.75
N ALA A 29 11.69 -7.33 10.11
CA ALA A 29 12.89 -6.62 10.58
C ALA A 29 12.79 -5.09 10.43
N HIS A 30 11.94 -4.63 9.52
CA HIS A 30 11.72 -3.21 9.22
C HIS A 30 10.38 -2.69 9.75
N THR A 31 9.48 -3.57 10.20
CA THR A 31 8.14 -3.18 10.66
C THR A 31 8.17 -2.71 12.13
N PRO A 32 7.61 -1.52 12.46
CA PRO A 32 6.82 -0.65 11.60
C PRO A 32 7.67 0.32 10.76
N TRP A 33 7.24 0.58 9.53
CA TRP A 33 7.87 1.54 8.63
C TRP A 33 6.87 2.05 7.57
N GLY A 34 7.13 3.21 6.99
CA GLY A 34 6.35 3.72 5.86
C GLY A 34 7.17 4.68 5.00
N ASP A 35 6.70 4.85 3.77
CA ASP A 35 7.29 5.72 2.77
C ASP A 35 6.24 6.40 1.88
N THR A 36 6.65 7.51 1.29
CA THR A 36 5.87 8.23 0.28
C THR A 36 6.73 8.47 -0.94
N PHE A 37 6.19 8.18 -2.13
CA PHE A 37 6.87 8.41 -3.40
C PHE A 37 5.88 8.79 -4.50
N GLU A 38 6.39 9.38 -5.58
CA GLU A 38 5.60 9.81 -6.74
C GLU A 38 5.68 8.75 -7.85
N GLY A 39 4.63 8.63 -8.64
CA GLY A 39 4.58 7.71 -9.78
C GLY A 39 3.38 7.99 -10.69
N PHE A 40 3.03 7.01 -11.52
CA PHE A 40 1.97 7.15 -12.51
C PHE A 40 0.94 6.03 -12.41
N THR A 41 -0.33 6.36 -12.65
CA THR A 41 -1.39 5.37 -12.86
C THR A 41 -1.26 4.72 -14.25
N PRO A 42 -1.97 3.60 -14.52
CA PRO A 42 -2.03 3.00 -15.85
C PRO A 42 -2.49 3.97 -16.95
N GLY A 43 -3.40 4.89 -16.60
CA GLY A 43 -3.85 5.99 -17.46
C GLY A 43 -2.85 7.13 -17.66
N GLY A 44 -1.64 7.04 -17.08
CA GLY A 44 -0.56 8.01 -17.24
C GLY A 44 -0.69 9.27 -16.38
N ARG A 45 -1.47 9.23 -15.30
CA ARG A 45 -1.65 10.39 -14.39
C ARG A 45 -0.62 10.35 -13.27
N GLU A 46 -0.05 11.50 -12.95
CA GLU A 46 0.86 11.64 -11.82
C GLU A 46 0.10 11.52 -10.49
N VAL A 47 0.61 10.69 -9.60
CA VAL A 47 0.03 10.40 -8.28
C VAL A 47 1.12 10.19 -7.24
N CYS A 48 0.75 10.35 -5.97
CA CYS A 48 1.55 9.97 -4.83
C CYS A 48 1.08 8.61 -4.29
N PHE A 49 2.03 7.78 -3.93
CA PHE A 49 1.84 6.52 -3.22
C PHE A 49 2.33 6.72 -1.79
N GLU A 50 1.47 6.43 -0.81
CA GLU A 50 1.83 6.37 0.59
C GLU A 50 1.65 4.94 1.07
N ARG A 51 2.74 4.29 1.47
CA ARG A 51 2.77 2.90 1.89
C ARG A 51 3.20 2.79 3.34
N SER A 52 2.50 1.98 4.11
CA SER A 52 2.81 1.72 5.51
C SER A 52 2.76 0.23 5.81
N TYR A 53 3.74 -0.25 6.57
CA TYR A 53 3.80 -1.59 7.15
C TYR A 53 3.64 -1.45 8.66
N LEU A 54 2.57 -2.01 9.20
CA LEU A 54 2.19 -1.89 10.60
C LEU A 54 2.03 -3.29 11.20
N TRP A 55 2.27 -3.41 12.51
CA TRP A 55 1.91 -4.62 13.24
C TRP A 55 0.40 -4.69 13.41
N GLU A 56 -0.19 -5.82 13.04
CA GLU A 56 -1.58 -6.13 13.33
C GLU A 56 -1.69 -6.71 14.76
N GLY A 57 -2.34 -5.97 15.65
CA GLY A 57 -2.44 -6.35 17.06
C GLY A 57 -1.16 -6.05 17.85
N GLU A 58 -0.31 -7.07 18.05
CA GLU A 58 0.91 -6.96 18.86
C GLU A 58 2.19 -6.88 18.01
N ALA A 59 3.25 -6.31 18.56
CA ALA A 59 4.54 -6.27 17.89
C ALA A 59 5.02 -7.70 17.57
N ARG A 60 5.50 -7.92 16.33
CA ARG A 60 5.85 -9.25 15.79
C ARG A 60 4.65 -10.18 15.53
N GLY A 61 3.43 -9.63 15.47
CA GLY A 61 2.22 -10.29 14.94
C GLY A 61 2.20 -10.34 13.41
N ASP A 62 1.00 -10.39 12.83
CA ASP A 62 0.83 -10.23 11.37
C ASP A 62 1.24 -8.82 10.94
N ILE A 63 1.55 -8.63 9.66
CA ILE A 63 1.90 -7.31 9.11
C ILE A 63 0.74 -6.79 8.27
N ARG A 64 0.14 -5.67 8.67
CA ARG A 64 -0.81 -4.92 7.85
C ARG A 64 -0.05 -3.98 6.93
N VAL A 65 -0.20 -4.20 5.64
CA VAL A 65 0.25 -3.28 4.59
C VAL A 65 -0.92 -2.37 4.24
N GLU A 66 -0.71 -1.07 4.34
CA GLU A 66 -1.67 -0.05 3.92
C GLU A 66 -1.06 0.74 2.78
N LEU A 67 -1.82 0.93 1.71
CA LEU A 67 -1.41 1.71 0.57
C LEU A 67 -2.49 2.71 0.22
N THR A 68 -2.14 3.99 0.18
CA THR A 68 -3.00 5.07 -0.29
C THR A 68 -2.41 5.63 -1.59
N VAL A 69 -3.21 5.70 -2.65
CA VAL A 69 -2.85 6.32 -3.93
C VAL A 69 -3.75 7.52 -4.17
N TYR A 70 -3.15 8.68 -4.38
CA TYR A 70 -3.86 9.95 -4.44
C TYR A 70 -3.15 10.95 -5.35
N GLN A 71 -3.88 11.94 -5.86
CA GLN A 71 -3.26 13.12 -6.47
C GLN A 71 -2.75 14.05 -5.38
N ARG A 72 -1.61 14.70 -5.62
CA ARG A 72 -0.94 15.59 -4.65
C ARG A 72 -1.86 16.64 -4.02
N GLU A 73 -2.83 17.15 -4.79
CA GLU A 73 -3.81 18.17 -4.37
C GLU A 73 -5.10 17.60 -3.75
N ALA A 74 -5.31 16.27 -3.78
CA ALA A 74 -6.59 15.64 -3.46
C ALA A 74 -6.42 14.32 -2.66
N TYR A 75 -5.69 14.35 -1.54
CA TYR A 75 -5.47 13.18 -0.67
C TYR A 75 -6.78 12.52 -0.23
N GLU A 76 -7.79 13.31 0.16
CA GLU A 76 -9.09 12.81 0.65
C GLU A 76 -9.90 12.06 -0.42
N GLN A 77 -9.57 12.27 -1.70
CA GLN A 77 -10.18 11.57 -2.84
C GLN A 77 -9.34 10.37 -3.30
N GLY A 78 -8.26 10.05 -2.58
CA GLY A 78 -7.39 8.92 -2.86
C GLY A 78 -8.06 7.57 -2.60
N VAL A 79 -7.50 6.53 -3.21
CA VAL A 79 -7.90 5.14 -2.96
C VAL A 79 -6.96 4.53 -1.93
N ARG A 80 -7.52 4.02 -0.83
CA ARG A 80 -6.78 3.28 0.18
C ARG A 80 -7.13 1.80 0.12
N LEU A 81 -6.11 0.96 -0.04
CA LEU A 81 -6.22 -0.49 0.03
C LEU A 81 -5.37 -1.02 1.20
N THR A 82 -5.78 -2.16 1.74
CA THR A 82 -5.04 -2.85 2.80
C THR A 82 -4.90 -4.33 2.49
N ARG A 83 -3.79 -4.94 2.92
CA ARG A 83 -3.59 -6.38 2.86
C ARG A 83 -2.82 -6.83 4.11
N THR A 84 -3.15 -8.01 4.61
CA THR A 84 -2.44 -8.60 5.74
C THR A 84 -1.51 -9.69 5.25
N ILE A 85 -0.25 -9.62 5.67
CA ILE A 85 0.75 -10.67 5.51
C ILE A 85 0.78 -11.46 6.83
N ALA A 86 0.26 -12.68 6.79
CA ALA A 86 0.26 -13.57 7.94
C ALA A 86 1.69 -13.92 8.34
N ARG A 87 1.91 -14.05 9.65
CA ARG A 87 3.16 -14.58 10.19
C ARG A 87 3.38 -16.01 9.67
N GLU A 88 4.59 -16.27 9.16
CA GLU A 88 4.95 -17.53 8.47
C GLU A 88 4.94 -18.79 9.36
N ASP A 89 4.82 -18.67 10.68
CA ASP A 89 4.94 -19.78 11.64
C ASP A 89 3.57 -20.20 12.21
N ARG A 90 2.51 -20.16 11.38
CA ARG A 90 1.14 -20.50 11.80
C ARG A 90 0.72 -21.90 11.38
#